data_AF-A0A932Y672-F1
#
_entry.id   AF-A0A932Y672-F1
#
_cell.length_a   1.000
_cell.length_b   1.000
_cell.length_c   1.000
_cell.angle_alpha   90.00
_cell.angle_beta   90.00
_cell.angle_gamma   90.00
#
_symmetry.space_group_name_H-M   'P 1'
#
loop_
_entity.id
_entity.type
_entity.pdbx_description
1 polymer ?
#
loop_
_entity_poly.entity_id
_entity_poly.type
_entity_poly.pdbx_seq_one_letter_code
_entity_poly.pdbx_strand_id
1 'polypeptide(L)'
;MDVINCIIENKPLILIVLLIVFFISLRKRKIYNELTWLRGFISFLPLGNSLDMLFYKKGNNTKQFIAGENLEDGDNCYFNINDGKFYKASAVSSKTGSTLIAKSLQKIKAGEKGVFLTSGKYYSKNLKRGTLYLALEPGKLTHIMPTGSDNVIRIISMVLSDKEEYFDPSSDWITHV
;
A
#
# COMPACT_ATOMS: atom_id res chain seq x y z
N MET A 1 -14.98 -3.31 -47.45
CA MET A 1 -14.02 -3.02 -46.36
C MET A 1 -13.71 -4.36 -45.71
N ASP A 2 -12.56 -4.95 -46.07
CA ASP A 2 -12.20 -6.31 -45.67
C ASP A 2 -12.06 -6.44 -44.15
N VAL A 3 -12.57 -7.55 -43.62
CA VAL A 3 -12.45 -7.94 -42.19
C VAL A 3 -10.99 -7.91 -41.73
N ILE A 4 -10.05 -8.16 -42.66
CA ILE A 4 -8.60 -8.10 -42.43
C ILE A 4 -8.14 -6.67 -42.07
N ASN A 5 -8.71 -5.63 -42.67
CA ASN A 5 -8.32 -4.24 -42.38
C ASN A 5 -8.87 -3.78 -41.02
N CYS A 6 -10.06 -4.24 -40.62
CA CYS A 6 -10.62 -3.98 -39.29
C CYS A 6 -9.78 -4.62 -38.15
N ILE A 7 -9.19 -5.80 -38.40
CA ILE A 7 -8.27 -6.47 -37.47
C ILE A 7 -6.93 -5.71 -37.38
N ILE A 8 -6.45 -5.14 -38.49
CA ILE A 8 -5.18 -4.40 -38.52
C ILE A 8 -5.29 -3.07 -37.76
N GLU A 9 -6.41 -2.34 -37.89
CA GLU A 9 -6.63 -1.08 -37.15
C GLU A 9 -6.84 -1.29 -35.64
N ASN A 10 -7.37 -2.45 -35.24
CA ASN A 10 -7.62 -2.80 -33.83
C ASN A 10 -6.53 -3.66 -33.17
N LYS A 11 -5.36 -3.83 -33.81
CA LYS A 11 -4.19 -4.56 -33.26
C LYS A 11 -3.88 -4.28 -31.78
N PRO A 12 -3.88 -3.02 -31.28
CA PRO A 12 -3.62 -2.79 -29.87
C PRO A 12 -4.73 -3.33 -28.96
N LEU A 13 -6.00 -3.23 -29.36
CA LEU A 13 -7.13 -3.76 -28.58
C LEU A 13 -7.13 -5.29 -28.51
N ILE A 14 -6.84 -5.98 -29.62
CA ILE A 14 -6.79 -7.44 -29.67
C ILE A 14 -5.64 -7.97 -28.80
N LEU A 15 -4.49 -7.30 -28.83
CA LEU A 15 -3.34 -7.63 -27.99
C LEU A 15 -3.67 -7.43 -26.49
N ILE A 16 -4.38 -6.35 -26.15
CA ILE A 16 -4.84 -6.08 -24.78
C ILE A 16 -5.82 -7.16 -24.31
N VAL A 17 -6.78 -7.56 -25.14
CA VAL A 17 -7.75 -8.62 -24.79
C VAL A 17 -7.05 -9.97 -24.62
N LEU A 18 -6.13 -10.33 -25.51
CA LEU A 18 -5.32 -11.55 -25.39
C LEU A 18 -4.46 -11.55 -24.12
N LEU A 19 -3.85 -10.41 -23.80
CA LEU A 19 -3.14 -10.23 -22.54
C LEU A 19 -4.09 -10.46 -21.36
N ILE A 20 -5.25 -9.78 -21.31
CA ILE A 20 -6.24 -9.93 -20.22
C ILE A 20 -6.68 -11.39 -20.06
N VAL A 21 -6.98 -12.10 -21.16
CA VAL A 21 -7.36 -13.52 -21.14
C VAL A 21 -6.21 -14.40 -20.64
N PHE A 22 -4.98 -14.11 -21.06
CA PHE A 22 -3.77 -14.78 -20.59
C PHE A 22 -3.54 -14.55 -19.09
N PHE A 23 -3.73 -13.31 -18.61
CA PHE A 23 -3.67 -12.94 -17.19
C PHE A 23 -4.74 -13.69 -16.36
N ILE A 24 -5.98 -13.79 -16.84
CA ILE A 24 -7.06 -14.56 -16.19
C ILE A 24 -6.70 -16.05 -16.12
N SER A 25 -6.09 -16.59 -17.18
CA SER A 25 -5.67 -18.00 -17.25
C SER A 25 -4.53 -18.31 -16.26
N LEU A 26 -3.51 -17.44 -16.20
CA LEU A 26 -2.40 -17.57 -15.26
C LEU A 26 -2.85 -17.44 -13.79
N ARG A 27 -3.88 -16.64 -13.50
CA ARG A 27 -4.50 -16.55 -12.16
C ARG A 27 -5.03 -17.89 -11.66
N LYS A 28 -5.57 -18.74 -12.54
CA LYS A 28 -6.05 -20.09 -12.17
C LYS A 28 -4.91 -21.02 -11.76
N ARG A 29 -3.67 -20.76 -12.16
CA ARG A 29 -2.54 -21.68 -11.98
C ARG A 29 -1.60 -21.39 -10.81
N LYS A 30 -1.85 -20.37 -9.97
CA LYS A 30 -0.97 -19.98 -8.82
C LYS A 30 0.49 -19.62 -9.19
N ILE A 31 0.82 -19.37 -10.45
CA ILE A 31 2.22 -19.11 -10.91
C ILE A 31 2.61 -17.61 -10.78
N TYR A 32 1.67 -16.73 -10.42
CA TYR A 32 1.88 -15.26 -10.54
C TYR A 32 2.83 -14.63 -9.51
N ASN A 33 3.02 -15.22 -8.33
CA ASN A 33 3.90 -14.66 -7.29
C ASN A 33 5.39 -14.76 -7.64
N GLU A 34 5.75 -15.60 -8.62
CA GLU A 34 7.14 -15.85 -9.04
C GLU A 34 7.63 -14.86 -10.13
N LEU A 35 6.72 -14.11 -10.78
CA LEU A 35 7.03 -13.32 -11.97
C LEU A 35 7.04 -11.81 -11.67
N THR A 36 7.99 -11.37 -10.86
CA THR A 36 8.21 -9.96 -10.49
C THR A 36 8.38 -9.02 -11.69
N TRP A 37 8.93 -9.51 -12.81
CA TRP A 37 9.09 -8.74 -14.05
C TRP A 37 7.75 -8.32 -14.68
N LEU A 38 6.66 -9.10 -14.48
CA LEU A 38 5.33 -8.77 -15.00
C LEU A 38 4.67 -7.61 -14.25
N ARG A 39 5.02 -7.38 -12.97
CA ARG A 39 4.55 -6.20 -12.23
C ARG A 39 5.05 -4.91 -12.86
N GLY A 40 6.33 -4.86 -13.23
CA GLY A 40 6.94 -3.71 -13.91
C GLY A 40 6.37 -3.45 -15.30
N PHE A 41 5.94 -4.50 -16.01
CA PHE A 41 5.33 -4.35 -17.34
C PHE A 41 3.89 -3.79 -17.28
N ILE A 42 3.10 -4.20 -16.28
CA ILE A 42 1.71 -3.71 -16.10
C ILE A 42 1.69 -2.25 -15.63
N SER A 43 2.66 -1.81 -14.83
CA SER A 43 2.78 -0.40 -14.41
C SER A 43 3.05 0.58 -15.55
N PHE A 44 3.46 0.08 -16.73
CA PHE A 44 3.75 0.91 -17.92
C PHE A 44 2.52 1.14 -18.82
N LEU A 45 1.40 0.46 -18.57
CA LEU A 45 0.15 0.67 -19.29
C LEU A 45 -0.62 1.87 -18.68
N PRO A 46 -1.30 2.69 -19.48
CA PRO A 46 -2.10 3.84 -18.99
C PRO A 46 -3.34 3.44 -18.17
N LEU A 47 -3.47 2.15 -17.80
CA LEU A 47 -4.46 1.59 -16.88
C LEU A 47 -3.89 1.38 -15.45
N GLY A 48 -2.63 1.77 -15.21
CA GLY A 48 -1.76 1.34 -14.10
C GLY A 48 -2.37 1.35 -12.69
N ASN A 49 -3.26 2.30 -12.37
CA ASN A 49 -3.83 2.39 -11.02
C ASN A 49 -4.96 1.38 -10.77
N SER A 50 -5.60 0.86 -11.83
CA SER A 50 -6.79 -0.02 -11.71
C SER A 50 -6.41 -1.50 -11.51
N LEU A 51 -5.29 -1.92 -12.10
CA LEU A 51 -4.84 -3.31 -12.05
C LEU A 51 -4.06 -3.63 -10.76
N ASP A 52 -3.23 -2.71 -10.26
CA ASP A 52 -2.55 -2.89 -8.96
C ASP A 52 -3.53 -3.06 -7.79
N MET A 53 -4.65 -2.33 -7.82
CA MET A 53 -5.74 -2.47 -6.86
C MET A 53 -6.43 -3.86 -6.93
N LEU A 54 -6.43 -4.51 -8.09
CA LEU A 54 -6.96 -5.86 -8.28
C LEU A 54 -6.03 -6.95 -7.73
N PHE A 55 -4.71 -6.70 -7.72
CA PHE A 55 -3.71 -7.66 -7.22
C PHE A 55 -3.54 -7.62 -5.69
N TYR A 56 -3.73 -6.47 -5.05
CA TYR A 56 -3.72 -6.38 -3.59
C TYR A 56 -4.99 -6.94 -2.93
N LYS A 57 -6.10 -7.12 -3.65
CA LYS A 57 -7.44 -7.33 -3.05
C LYS A 57 -7.67 -8.68 -2.34
N LYS A 58 -6.82 -9.70 -2.52
CA LYS A 58 -7.06 -10.99 -1.85
C LYS A 58 -6.51 -10.96 -0.41
N GLY A 59 -7.35 -10.56 0.54
CA GLY A 59 -7.04 -10.53 1.97
C GLY A 59 -6.55 -9.19 2.50
N ASN A 60 -6.56 -8.15 1.68
CA ASN A 60 -6.19 -6.79 2.08
C ASN A 60 -7.37 -5.85 1.90
N ASN A 61 -7.56 -4.98 2.88
CA ASN A 61 -8.50 -3.88 2.85
C ASN A 61 -7.76 -2.61 2.39
N THR A 62 -8.05 -2.17 1.18
CA THR A 62 -7.43 -0.99 0.58
C THR A 62 -8.47 0.07 0.27
N LYS A 63 -8.12 1.33 0.46
CA LYS A 63 -8.98 2.49 0.15
C LYS A 63 -8.18 3.57 -0.56
N GLN A 64 -8.89 4.44 -1.30
CA GLN A 64 -8.29 5.60 -1.92
C GLN A 64 -8.45 6.83 -1.02
N PHE A 65 -7.37 7.54 -0.76
CA PHE A 65 -7.36 8.79 0.01
C PHE A 65 -6.50 9.84 -0.66
N ILE A 66 -6.64 11.09 -0.22
CA ILE A 66 -5.83 12.22 -0.71
C ILE A 66 -4.61 12.37 0.19
N ALA A 67 -3.42 12.46 -0.42
CA ALA A 67 -2.19 12.73 0.31
C ALA A 67 -2.10 14.22 0.69
N GLY A 68 -1.73 14.50 1.94
CA GLY A 68 -1.47 15.84 2.46
C GLY A 68 -0.06 16.33 2.15
N GLU A 69 0.87 15.40 1.97
CA GLU A 69 2.28 15.65 1.62
C GLU A 69 2.76 14.64 0.57
N ASN A 70 4.02 14.72 0.15
CA ASN A 70 4.60 13.70 -0.71
C ASN A 70 4.85 12.40 0.08
N LEU A 71 4.27 11.30 -0.39
CA LEU A 71 4.36 9.97 0.21
C LEU A 71 5.12 9.03 -0.71
N GLU A 72 5.85 8.09 -0.13
CA GLU A 72 6.48 6.97 -0.82
C GLU A 72 5.73 5.65 -0.50
N ASP A 73 6.03 4.58 -1.25
CA ASP A 73 5.55 3.24 -0.92
C ASP A 73 6.05 2.81 0.46
N GLY A 74 5.14 2.29 1.29
CA GLY A 74 5.43 1.79 2.63
C GLY A 74 5.33 2.83 3.74
N ASP A 75 5.18 4.12 3.41
CA ASP A 75 5.01 5.17 4.42
C ASP A 75 3.70 4.96 5.20
N ASN A 76 3.79 5.01 6.52
CA ASN A 76 2.64 4.90 7.41
C ASN A 76 2.08 6.30 7.65
N CYS A 77 0.79 6.47 7.41
CA CYS A 77 0.15 7.76 7.31
C CYS A 77 -1.02 7.85 8.29
N TYR A 78 -1.22 9.02 8.90
CA TYR A 78 -2.34 9.31 9.77
C TYR A 78 -3.37 10.18 9.04
N PHE A 79 -4.64 9.99 9.36
CA PHE A 79 -5.71 10.85 8.90
C PHE A 79 -5.71 12.16 9.71
N ASN A 80 -5.51 13.28 9.02
CA ASN A 80 -5.66 14.60 9.63
C ASN A 80 -7.14 15.02 9.57
N ILE A 81 -7.74 15.17 10.75
CA ILE A 81 -9.17 15.49 10.90
C ILE A 81 -9.53 16.87 10.35
N ASN A 82 -8.57 17.79 10.28
CA ASN A 82 -8.84 19.19 9.92
C ASN A 82 -9.03 19.39 8.42
N ASP A 83 -8.33 18.62 7.58
CA ASP A 83 -8.36 18.77 6.13
C ASP A 83 -8.77 17.50 5.37
N GLY A 84 -8.96 16.38 6.08
CA GLY A 84 -9.38 15.12 5.52
C GLY A 84 -8.30 14.41 4.68
N LYS A 85 -7.02 14.77 4.86
CA LYS A 85 -5.91 14.20 4.09
C LYS A 85 -5.01 13.31 4.95
N PHE A 86 -4.18 12.52 4.28
CA PHE A 86 -3.22 11.61 4.92
C PHE A 86 -1.80 12.19 4.89
N TYR A 87 -1.19 12.29 6.06
CA TYR A 87 0.18 12.77 6.27
C TYR A 87 1.00 11.67 6.94
N LYS A 88 2.33 11.74 6.91
CA LYS A 88 3.21 10.76 7.55
C LYS A 88 2.97 10.74 9.05
N ALA A 89 2.67 9.55 9.57
CA ALA A 89 2.43 9.32 10.98
C ALA A 89 3.74 9.30 11.76
N SER A 90 3.71 9.84 12.98
CA SER A 90 4.83 9.82 13.91
C SER A 90 4.31 9.54 15.32
N ALA A 91 5.11 8.84 16.11
CA ALA A 91 4.85 8.60 17.52
C ALA A 91 5.12 9.84 18.41
N VAL A 92 5.66 10.94 17.89
CA VAL A 92 6.03 12.13 18.70
C VAL A 92 4.84 12.81 19.37
N SER A 93 3.63 12.65 18.83
CA SER A 93 2.44 13.25 19.43
C SER A 93 1.19 12.42 19.21
N SER A 94 0.22 12.56 20.12
CA SER A 94 -1.12 11.99 19.96
C SER A 94 -1.82 12.48 18.70
N LYS A 95 -1.60 13.73 18.25
CA LYS A 95 -2.20 14.29 17.02
C LYS A 95 -1.90 13.46 15.77
N THR A 96 -0.74 12.81 15.72
CA THR A 96 -0.27 12.03 14.58
C THR A 96 -0.36 10.52 14.82
N GLY A 97 -0.26 10.06 16.07
CA GLY A 97 -0.23 8.63 16.41
C GLY A 97 -1.59 8.02 16.81
N SER A 98 -2.58 8.83 17.20
CA SER A 98 -3.87 8.34 17.74
C SER A 98 -4.98 8.19 16.69
N THR A 99 -4.81 8.76 15.49
CA THR A 99 -5.90 8.78 14.49
C THR A 99 -5.91 7.50 13.64
N LEU A 100 -6.75 7.45 12.60
CA LEU A 100 -6.72 6.34 11.65
C LEU A 100 -5.33 6.26 10.99
N ILE A 101 -4.67 5.12 11.11
CA ILE A 101 -3.39 4.84 10.44
C ILE A 101 -3.65 3.99 9.19
N ALA A 102 -3.07 4.39 8.08
CA ALA A 102 -3.08 3.64 6.82
C ALA A 102 -1.69 3.68 6.19
N LYS A 103 -1.32 2.66 5.42
CA LYS A 103 -0.01 2.59 4.77
C LYS A 103 -0.13 2.92 3.29
N SER A 104 0.71 3.81 2.77
CA SER A 104 0.77 4.10 1.34
C SER A 104 1.31 2.89 0.58
N LEU A 105 0.67 2.52 -0.53
CA LEU A 105 1.10 1.41 -1.39
C LEU A 105 1.85 1.86 -2.65
N GLN A 106 2.08 3.17 -2.78
CA GLN A 106 2.69 3.77 -3.95
C GLN A 106 3.28 5.14 -3.61
N LYS A 107 4.07 5.70 -4.53
CA LYS A 107 4.44 7.11 -4.48
C LYS A 107 3.23 7.98 -4.81
N ILE A 108 2.94 8.99 -3.98
CA ILE A 108 1.79 9.91 -4.15
C ILE A 108 2.29 11.33 -3.92
N LYS A 109 2.00 12.25 -4.84
CA LYS A 109 2.32 13.67 -4.62
C LYS A 109 1.28 14.32 -3.71
N ALA A 110 1.69 15.37 -3.00
CA ALA A 110 0.78 16.16 -2.18
C ALA A 110 -0.44 16.63 -2.99
N GLY A 111 -1.64 16.45 -2.44
CA GLY A 111 -2.92 16.80 -3.07
C GLY A 111 -3.49 15.75 -4.02
N GLU A 112 -2.73 14.72 -4.40
CA GLU A 112 -3.20 13.66 -5.29
C GLU A 112 -3.90 12.52 -4.53
N LYS A 113 -4.80 11.81 -5.21
CA LYS A 113 -5.39 10.57 -4.69
C LYS A 113 -4.44 9.40 -4.93
N GLY A 114 -4.30 8.53 -3.93
CA GLY A 114 -3.57 7.28 -4.06
C GLY A 114 -4.20 6.15 -3.25
N VAL A 115 -3.64 4.95 -3.41
CA VAL A 115 -4.13 3.74 -2.74
C VAL A 115 -3.39 3.52 -1.43
N PHE A 116 -4.15 3.30 -0.37
CA PHE A 116 -3.65 3.02 0.96
C PHE A 116 -4.17 1.67 1.45
N LEU A 117 -3.34 0.94 2.19
CA LEU A 117 -3.69 -0.24 2.95
C LEU A 117 -4.22 0.18 4.32
N THR A 118 -5.46 -0.19 4.65
CA THR A 118 -6.04 0.04 5.97
C THR A 118 -5.92 -1.18 6.88
N SER A 119 -5.90 -2.39 6.29
CA SER A 119 -5.54 -3.62 7.01
C SER A 119 -5.17 -4.73 6.01
N GLY A 120 -4.31 -5.66 6.40
CA GLY A 120 -3.91 -6.82 5.61
C GLY A 120 -2.40 -7.01 5.49
N LYS A 121 -1.99 -7.83 4.52
CA LYS A 121 -0.59 -8.19 4.28
C LYS A 121 0.12 -7.13 3.44
N TYR A 122 1.28 -6.70 3.91
CA TYR A 122 2.23 -5.86 3.20
C TYR A 122 3.55 -6.61 3.00
N TYR A 123 4.17 -6.45 1.84
CA TYR A 123 5.40 -7.15 1.48
C TYR A 123 6.53 -6.16 1.28
N SER A 124 7.62 -6.36 2.01
CA SER A 124 8.83 -5.54 1.91
C SER A 124 10.07 -6.44 1.95
N LYS A 125 11.27 -5.88 1.89
CA LYS A 125 12.52 -6.63 2.01
C LYS A 125 13.16 -6.39 3.38
N ASN A 126 13.90 -7.37 3.87
CA ASN A 126 14.74 -7.27 5.08
C ASN A 126 13.95 -6.95 6.36
N LEU A 127 12.72 -7.46 6.49
CA LEU A 127 11.95 -7.31 7.72
C LEU A 127 12.55 -8.19 8.83
N LYS A 128 12.52 -7.69 10.07
CA LYS A 128 12.85 -8.50 11.25
C LYS A 128 11.56 -8.94 11.91
N ARG A 129 11.45 -10.23 12.27
CA ARG A 129 10.24 -10.77 12.91
C ARG A 129 9.95 -10.06 14.22
N GLY A 130 8.66 -9.90 14.54
CA GLY A 130 8.19 -9.32 15.78
C GLY A 130 7.16 -8.21 15.58
N THR A 131 6.86 -7.52 16.67
CA THR A 131 5.90 -6.40 16.70
C THR A 131 6.56 -5.12 16.19
N LEU A 132 5.79 -4.33 15.45
CA LEU A 132 6.19 -3.02 14.98
C LEU A 132 5.30 -1.93 15.58
N TYR A 133 5.96 -0.95 16.18
CA TYR A 133 5.36 0.27 16.72
C TYR A 133 5.54 1.41 15.73
N LEU A 134 4.73 2.46 15.89
CA LEU A 134 4.96 3.72 15.18
C LEU A 134 6.30 4.32 15.63
N ALA A 135 7.14 4.76 14.69
CA ALA A 135 8.43 5.38 15.02
C ALA A 135 8.28 6.89 15.30
N LEU A 136 9.30 7.47 15.95
CA LEU A 136 9.40 8.93 16.09
C LEU A 136 9.67 9.60 14.73
N GLU A 137 10.42 8.92 13.86
CA GLU A 137 10.63 9.36 12.48
C GLU A 137 9.32 9.25 11.68
N PRO A 138 8.86 10.33 11.01
CA PRO A 138 7.63 10.32 10.25
C PRO A 138 7.59 9.26 9.16
N GLY A 139 6.48 8.51 9.11
CA GLY A 139 6.21 7.50 8.10
C GLY A 139 6.80 6.13 8.42
N LYS A 140 7.65 6.01 9.45
CA LYS A 140 8.40 4.78 9.74
C LYS A 140 7.80 3.97 10.88
N LEU A 141 8.17 2.69 10.89
CA LEU A 141 7.89 1.76 11.99
C LEU A 141 9.19 1.32 12.64
N THR A 142 9.10 0.90 13.89
CA THR A 142 10.25 0.47 14.70
C THR A 142 9.91 -0.74 15.54
N HIS A 143 10.91 -1.57 15.85
CA HIS A 143 10.80 -2.63 16.84
C HIS A 143 11.01 -2.14 18.28
N ILE A 144 11.51 -0.92 18.44
CA ILE A 144 11.79 -0.32 19.73
C ILE A 144 10.57 0.51 20.13
N MET A 145 9.93 0.13 21.23
CA MET A 145 8.83 0.89 21.80
C MET A 145 9.27 2.36 22.04
N PRO A 146 8.52 3.36 21.54
CA PRO A 146 8.84 4.75 21.81
C PRO A 146 8.90 5.06 23.31
N THR A 147 9.91 5.82 23.73
CA THR A 147 10.13 6.25 25.12
C THR A 147 10.10 7.77 25.18
N GLY A 148 9.23 8.36 26.00
CA GLY A 148 9.07 9.81 26.16
C GLY A 148 7.64 10.15 26.57
N SER A 149 7.44 11.17 27.40
CA SER A 149 6.16 11.53 28.03
C SER A 149 5.01 11.57 27.02
N ASP A 150 5.19 12.27 25.90
CA ASP A 150 4.13 12.47 24.91
C ASP A 150 4.20 11.48 23.74
N ASN A 151 5.12 10.52 23.81
CA ASN A 151 5.31 9.56 22.73
C ASN A 151 4.22 8.50 22.76
N VAL A 152 3.54 8.36 21.63
CA VAL A 152 2.47 7.38 21.43
C VAL A 152 3.06 5.99 21.26
N ILE A 153 2.68 5.09 22.14
CA ILE A 153 2.94 3.67 22.04
C ILE A 153 1.69 3.02 21.44
N ARG A 154 1.82 2.60 20.18
CA ARG A 154 0.75 1.93 19.44
C ARG A 154 1.35 0.85 18.55
N ILE A 155 0.76 -0.34 18.63
CA ILE A 155 1.11 -1.45 17.75
C ILE A 155 0.48 -1.21 16.38
N ILE A 156 1.29 -1.22 15.33
CA ILE A 156 0.85 -0.91 13.96
C ILE A 156 0.81 -2.16 13.10
N SER A 157 1.79 -3.05 13.25
CA SER A 157 1.86 -4.28 12.46
C SER A 157 2.66 -5.37 13.17
N MET A 158 2.55 -6.58 12.65
CA MET A 158 3.32 -7.73 13.10
C MET A 158 4.03 -8.38 11.90
N VAL A 159 5.35 -8.53 12.01
CA VAL A 159 6.17 -9.14 10.97
C VAL A 159 6.12 -10.66 11.08
N LEU A 160 5.62 -11.32 10.03
CA LEU A 160 5.42 -12.77 9.95
C LEU A 160 6.67 -13.47 9.36
N SER A 161 7.38 -12.81 8.45
CA SER A 161 8.61 -13.32 7.82
C SER A 161 9.56 -12.18 7.46
N ASP A 162 10.71 -12.49 6.87
CA ASP A 162 11.67 -11.50 6.37
C ASP A 162 11.12 -10.63 5.22
N LYS A 163 9.95 -11.00 4.68
CA LYS A 163 9.33 -10.34 3.52
C LYS A 163 7.85 -9.99 3.69
N GLU A 164 7.24 -10.33 4.82
CA GLU A 164 5.80 -10.18 5.04
C GLU A 164 5.52 -9.62 6.43
N GLU A 165 4.72 -8.55 6.46
CA GLU A 165 4.07 -8.06 7.67
C GLU A 165 2.55 -8.08 7.52
N TYR A 166 1.86 -8.29 8.63
CA TYR A 166 0.43 -8.08 8.74
C TYR A 166 0.18 -6.72 9.38
N PHE A 167 -0.26 -5.79 8.56
CA PHE A 167 -0.64 -4.43 8.93
C PHE A 167 -2.07 -4.43 9.45
N ASP A 168 -2.23 -4.15 10.74
CA ASP A 168 -3.53 -4.05 11.40
C ASP A 168 -3.37 -3.13 12.60
N PRO A 169 -3.38 -1.79 12.38
CA PRO A 169 -3.10 -0.84 13.45
C PRO A 169 -4.13 -0.96 14.56
N SER A 170 -3.67 -1.22 15.78
CA SER A 170 -4.54 -1.32 16.96
C SER A 170 -5.37 -0.05 17.12
N SER A 171 -6.63 -0.11 17.56
CA SER A 171 -7.35 1.10 17.98
C SER A 171 -6.76 1.71 19.25
N ASP A 172 -6.14 0.87 20.06
CA ASP A 172 -5.67 1.21 21.40
C ASP A 172 -4.25 1.75 21.34
N TRP A 173 -4.01 2.80 22.10
CA TRP A 173 -2.71 3.43 22.26
C TRP A 173 -2.56 3.95 23.68
N ILE A 174 -1.32 4.03 24.14
CA ILE A 174 -0.96 4.63 25.42
C ILE A 174 0.15 5.66 25.20
N THR A 175 0.31 6.57 26.15
CA THR A 175 1.49 7.43 26.26
C THR A 175 2.20 7.08 27.55
N HIS A 176 3.46 7.48 27.67
CA HIS A 176 4.07 7.54 28.99
C HIS A 176 3.38 8.65 29.79
N VAL A 177 3.49 8.60 31.11
CA VAL A 177 3.05 9.68 32.01
C VAL A 177 4.29 10.40 32.50
#